data_AF-A0A5C8QIB3-F1
#
_entry.id   AF-A0A5C8QIB3-F1
#
_cell.length_a   1.000
_cell.length_b   1.000
_cell.length_c   1.000
_cell.angle_alpha   90.00
_cell.angle_beta   90.00
_cell.angle_gamma   90.00
#
_symmetry.space_group_name_H-M   'P 1'
#
loop_
_entity.id
_entity.type
_entity.pdbx_description
1 polymer ?
#
loop_
_entity_poly.entity_id
_entity_poly.type
_entity_poly.pdbx_seq_one_letter_code
_entity_poly.pdbx_strand_id
1 'polypeptide(L)' 'MESLAGRQVALIDLLDRLLTGGAVLTGDLVLSVADVDLVHINLRAVIRSITPDGPAPW' A
#
# COMPACT_ATOMS: atom_id res chain seq x y z
N MET A 1 22.49 12.37 -8.68
CA MET A 1 21.60 12.88 -7.61
C MET A 1 20.15 13.15 -8.10
N GLU A 2 19.83 13.01 -9.40
CA GLU A 2 18.46 13.21 -9.94
C GLU A 2 17.45 12.09 -9.62
N SER A 3 17.88 10.84 -9.39
CA SER A 3 16.97 9.71 -9.15
C SER A 3 16.18 9.81 -7.83
N LEU A 4 16.77 10.42 -6.79
CA LEU A 4 16.11 10.57 -5.48
C LEU A 4 14.99 11.61 -5.53
N ALA A 5 15.20 12.72 -6.26
CA ALA A 5 14.21 13.77 -6.43
C ALA A 5 12.97 13.25 -7.18
N GLY A 6 13.16 12.50 -8.28
CA GLY A 6 12.05 11.88 -9.02
C GLY A 6 11.28 10.82 -8.21
N ARG A 7 11.97 10.06 -7.34
CA ARG A 7 11.34 9.09 -6.44
C ARG A 7 10.51 9.78 -5.35
N GLN A 8 10.99 10.90 -4.83
CA GLN A 8 10.31 11.64 -3.77
C GLN A 8 9.02 12.30 -4.27
N VAL A 9 9.02 12.83 -5.50
CA VAL A 9 7.82 13.37 -6.16
C VAL A 9 6.75 12.27 -6.35
N ALA A 10 7.15 11.08 -6.82
CA ALA A 10 6.22 9.96 -6.99
C ALA A 10 5.60 9.46 -5.68
N LEU A 11 6.34 9.54 -4.56
CA LEU A 11 5.85 9.21 -3.22
C LEU A 11 4.81 10.22 -2.73
N ILE A 12 5.05 11.52 -2.95
CA ILE A 12 4.13 12.60 -2.56
C ILE A 12 2.83 12.51 -3.38
N ASP A 13 2.92 12.30 -4.69
CA ASP A 13 1.74 12.15 -5.56
C ASP A 13 0.92 10.89 -5.22
N LEU A 14 1.59 9.79 -4.87
CA LEU A 14 0.94 8.58 -4.36
C LEU A 14 0.24 8.87 -3.03
N LEU A 15 0.88 9.62 -2.13
CA LEU A 15 0.31 10.02 -0.85
C LEU A 15 -0.93 10.90 -1.06
N ASP A 16 -0.87 11.91 -1.91
CA ASP A 16 -1.99 12.83 -2.18
C ASP A 16 -3.19 12.10 -2.80
N ARG A 17 -2.94 11.17 -3.72
CA ARG A 17 -3.98 10.32 -4.30
C ARG A 17 -4.57 9.34 -3.27
N LEU A 18 -3.75 8.75 -2.40
CA LEU A 18 -4.19 7.92 -1.28
C LEU A 18 -5.05 8.72 -0.29
N LEU A 19 -4.65 9.94 0.02
CA LEU A 19 -5.33 10.85 0.95
C LEU A 19 -6.66 11.37 0.40
N THR A 20 -6.73 11.64 -0.91
CA THR A 20 -7.93 12.22 -1.55
C THR A 20 -8.95 11.19 -2.02
N GLY A 21 -8.52 10.07 -2.61
CA GLY A 21 -9.43 9.11 -3.26
C GLY A 21 -9.39 7.69 -2.70
N GLY A 22 -8.42 7.38 -1.83
CA GLY A 22 -8.03 6.01 -1.53
C GLY A 22 -7.31 5.32 -2.69
N ALA A 23 -6.69 4.17 -2.44
CA ALA A 23 -6.04 3.36 -3.46
C ALA A 23 -6.44 1.90 -3.35
N VAL A 24 -6.55 1.23 -4.50
CA VAL A 24 -6.69 -0.23 -4.56
C VAL A 24 -5.30 -0.82 -4.70
N LEU A 25 -4.86 -1.59 -3.71
CA LEU A 25 -3.61 -2.35 -3.76
C LEU A 25 -3.89 -3.76 -4.29
N THR A 26 -3.19 -4.12 -5.36
CA THR A 26 -3.17 -5.49 -5.91
C THR A 26 -1.75 -6.01 -5.92
N GLY A 27 -1.54 -7.25 -5.51
CA GLY A 27 -0.23 -7.89 -5.58
C GLY A 27 -0.27 -9.29 -4.99
N ASP A 28 0.90 -9.90 -4.91
CA ASP A 28 1.07 -11.27 -4.45
C ASP A 28 2.08 -11.28 -3.31
N LEU A 29 1.81 -12.08 -2.27
CA LEU A 29 2.66 -12.26 -1.12
C LEU A 29 2.95 -13.75 -0.92
N VAL A 30 4.22 -14.11 -0.82
CA VAL A 30 4.66 -15.46 -0.46
C VAL A 30 5.24 -15.42 0.95
N LEU A 31 4.80 -16.33 1.81
CA LEU A 31 5.40 -16.57 3.12
C LEU A 31 6.26 -17.81 3.02
N SER A 32 7.55 -17.63 3.31
CA SER A 32 8.57 -18.67 3.18
C SER A 32 9.27 -18.91 4.51
N VAL A 33 9.68 -20.15 4.76
CA VAL A 33 10.45 -20.56 5.94
C VAL A 33 11.60 -21.43 5.48
N ALA A 34 12.82 -21.13 5.93
CA ALA A 34 14.03 -21.85 5.55
C ALA A 34 14.17 -22.03 4.02
N ASP A 35 13.98 -20.94 3.27
CA ASP A 35 14.03 -20.89 1.80
C ASP A 35 12.97 -21.76 1.08
N VAL A 36 11.93 -22.22 1.80
CA VAL A 36 10.79 -22.95 1.23
C VAL A 36 9.53 -22.08 1.29
N ASP A 37 8.89 -21.89 0.14
CA ASP A 37 7.62 -21.21 0.01
C ASP A 37 6.48 -22.07 0.58
N LEU A 38 5.74 -21.55 1.57
CA LEU A 38 4.67 -22.27 2.26
C LEU A 38 3.28 -21.77 1.91
N VAL A 39 3.12 -20.45 1.82
CA VAL A 39 1.80 -19.83 1.63
C VAL A 39 1.90 -18.77 0.56
N HIS A 40 1.01 -18.84 -0.43
CA HIS A 40 0.86 -17.82 -1.45
C HIS A 40 -0.47 -17.11 -1.30
N ILE A 41 -0.43 -15.78 -1.23
CA ILE A 41 -1.58 -14.92 -0.95
C ILE A 41 -1.73 -13.93 -2.10
N ASN A 42 -2.88 -13.99 -2.76
CA ASN A 42 -3.27 -12.97 -3.73
C ASN A 42 -3.94 -11.83 -2.96
N LEU A 43 -3.31 -10.66 -2.95
CA LEU A 43 -3.76 -9.48 -2.22
C LEU A 43 -4.59 -8.57 -3.12
N ARG A 44 -5.81 -8.28 -2.68
CA ARG A 44 -6.63 -7.17 -3.19
C ARG A 44 -7.20 -6.43 -2.00
N ALA A 45 -6.72 -5.20 -1.77
CA ALA A 45 -7.14 -4.37 -0.65
C ALA A 45 -7.50 -2.97 -1.12
N VAL A 46 -8.46 -2.33 -0.44
CA VAL A 46 -8.78 -0.92 -0.64
C VAL A 46 -8.24 -0.16 0.56
N ILE A 47 -7.27 0.71 0.31
CA ILE A 47 -6.66 1.60 1.29
C ILE A 47 -7.43 2.92 1.23
N ARG A 48 -8.03 3.33 2.34
CA ARG A 48 -8.66 4.64 2.50
C ARG A 48 -8.09 5.33 3.73
N SER A 49 -8.06 6.66 3.72
CA SER A 49 -7.73 7.41 4.92
C SER A 49 -8.78 7.18 6.01
N ILE A 50 -8.33 7.01 7.24
CA ILE A 50 -9.21 6.98 8.41
C ILE A 50 -9.06 8.32 9.13
N THR A 51 -10.19 8.99 9.40
CA THR A 51 -10.24 10.22 10.19
C THR A 51 -10.62 9.87 11.63
N PRO A 52 -10.07 10.54 12.66
CA PRO A 52 -10.38 10.27 14.06
C PRO A 52 -11.88 10.35 14.41
N ASP A 53 -12.64 11.18 13.68
CA ASP A 53 -14.08 11.39 13.90
C ASP A 53 -14.98 10.40 13.12
N GLY A 54 -14.40 9.45 12.39
CA GLY A 54 -15.16 8.42 11.67
C GLY A 54 -15.51 7.22 12.57
N PRO A 55 -16.64 6.53 12.34
CA PRO A 55 -16.93 5.29 13.06
C PRO A 55 -15.80 4.28 12.82
N ALA A 56 -15.33 3.63 13.90
CA ALA A 56 -14.34 2.57 13.81
C ALA A 56 -14.82 1.51 12.81
N PRO A 57 -13.96 1.02 11.92
CA PRO A 57 -14.38 0.10 10.87
C PRO A 57 -14.78 -1.30 11.37
N TRP A 58 -14.70 -1.55 12.69
CA TRP A 58 -15.13 -2.76 13.40
C TRP A 58 -15.02 -2.56 14.92
#